data_AF-A0A1V5SQJ6-F1
#
_entry.id   AF-A0A1V5SQJ6-F1
#
_cell.length_a   1.000
_cell.length_b   1.000
_cell.length_c   1.000
_cell.angle_alpha   90.00
_cell.angle_beta   90.00
_cell.angle_gamma   90.00
#
_symmetry.space_group_name_H-M   'P 1'
#
loop_
_entity.id
_entity.type
_entity.pdbx_description
1 polymer ?
#
loop_
_entity_poly.entity_id
_entity_poly.type
_entity_poly.pdbx_seq_one_letter_code
_entity_poly.pdbx_strand_id
1 'polypeptide(L)'
;MCSSVAAVKAALPNNKKRIQNNLRFFLTVFLTGLFFIFFFKKNDATQVLCLIEDVSRTKLGSIAVLSLFSAAILVPLEFRWILKAVGPSISFGEAMFIRMAAAPLKGVFPLKAGEFFVCGYLKWKRSVPVTQSLQTIMISMFLAAVVLLMIILTGLMFNGNAAALKGAAVLTVMAGTLVLAVRFLKQHGTNNRVRGFLERLTAVARFFRSEKRKILKILGLAILIELIEVIIFFSLARTLAIDIPFAKALFAVPAIMFITNLPFTLFGLGTRELAVLYFFSGNASNEALLSCGLLYSLVCYLLPAIAGLLPLPFFLKALMSRNPEGGGLR
;
A
#
# COMPACT_ATOMS: atom_id res chain seq x y z
N MET A 1 -44.19 -18.57 -19.73
CA MET A 1 -42.93 -19.21 -20.16
C MET A 1 -41.76 -18.25 -20.48
N CYS A 2 -41.96 -16.92 -20.56
CA CYS A 2 -40.86 -15.97 -20.86
C CYS A 2 -40.06 -15.45 -19.63
N SER A 3 -40.39 -15.87 -18.40
CA SER A 3 -39.75 -15.35 -17.18
C SER A 3 -38.52 -16.12 -16.70
N SER A 4 -38.25 -17.34 -17.22
CA SER A 4 -37.11 -18.15 -16.76
C SER A 4 -35.81 -17.92 -17.55
N VAL A 5 -35.87 -17.43 -18.78
CA VAL A 5 -34.68 -17.22 -19.63
C VAL A 5 -33.89 -15.96 -19.24
N ALA A 6 -34.57 -14.92 -18.74
CA ALA A 6 -33.93 -13.69 -18.27
C ALA A 6 -33.16 -13.87 -16.94
N ALA A 7 -33.67 -14.74 -16.06
CA ALA A 7 -33.03 -15.04 -14.77
C ALA A 7 -31.73 -15.84 -14.93
N VAL A 8 -31.64 -16.72 -15.94
CA VAL A 8 -30.43 -17.52 -16.21
C VAL A 8 -29.31 -16.67 -16.84
N LYS A 9 -29.64 -15.66 -17.67
CA LYS A 9 -28.64 -14.74 -18.23
C LYS A 9 -28.01 -13.80 -17.20
N ALA A 10 -28.66 -13.55 -16.07
CA ALA A 10 -28.15 -12.71 -14.99
C ALA A 10 -27.17 -13.44 -14.03
N ALA A 11 -27.11 -14.77 -14.10
CA ALA A 11 -26.25 -15.61 -13.27
C ALA A 11 -24.93 -16.02 -13.94
N LEU A 12 -24.72 -15.67 -15.22
CA LEU A 12 -23.46 -15.93 -15.90
C LEU A 12 -22.40 -14.93 -15.40
N PRO A 13 -21.28 -15.36 -14.80
CA PRO A 13 -20.21 -14.47 -14.40
C PRO A 13 -19.78 -13.65 -15.62
N ASN A 14 -19.81 -12.33 -15.49
CA ASN A 14 -19.59 -11.40 -16.58
C ASN A 14 -18.18 -11.61 -17.19
N ASN A 15 -18.12 -12.46 -18.21
CA ASN A 15 -16.90 -13.06 -18.72
C ASN A 15 -15.95 -11.96 -19.26
N LYS A 16 -16.51 -10.85 -19.78
CA LYS A 16 -15.77 -9.65 -20.18
C LYS A 16 -14.94 -9.04 -19.04
N LYS A 17 -15.49 -8.92 -17.82
CA LYS A 17 -14.75 -8.38 -16.66
C LYS A 17 -13.67 -9.33 -16.16
N ARG A 18 -13.93 -10.65 -16.20
CA ARG A 18 -12.95 -11.68 -15.84
C ARG A 18 -11.79 -11.73 -16.84
N ILE A 19 -12.09 -11.67 -18.13
CA ILE A 19 -11.10 -11.60 -19.23
C ILE A 19 -10.28 -10.30 -19.13
N GLN A 20 -10.90 -9.15 -18.86
CA GLN A 20 -10.19 -7.88 -18.72
C GLN A 20 -9.26 -7.84 -17.50
N ASN A 21 -9.66 -8.45 -16.38
CA ASN A 21 -8.80 -8.58 -15.20
C ASN A 21 -7.64 -9.55 -15.43
N ASN A 22 -7.90 -10.69 -16.08
CA ASN A 22 -6.84 -11.64 -16.43
C ASN A 22 -5.85 -11.00 -17.41
N LEU A 23 -6.33 -10.29 -18.42
CA LEU A 23 -5.49 -9.58 -19.40
C LEU A 23 -4.60 -8.54 -18.73
N ARG A 24 -5.13 -7.75 -17.78
CA ARG A 24 -4.33 -6.79 -17.00
C ARG A 24 -3.28 -7.49 -16.15
N PHE A 25 -3.62 -8.59 -15.49
CA PHE A 25 -2.66 -9.38 -14.72
C PHE A 25 -1.53 -9.91 -15.60
N PHE A 26 -1.85 -10.55 -16.73
CA PHE A 26 -0.86 -11.06 -17.68
C PHE A 26 0.00 -9.94 -18.28
N LEU A 27 -0.61 -8.81 -18.64
CA LEU A 27 0.12 -7.64 -19.15
C LEU A 27 1.11 -7.10 -18.12
N THR A 28 0.71 -7.00 -16.85
CA THR A 28 1.59 -6.54 -15.77
C THR A 28 2.75 -7.49 -15.53
N VAL A 29 2.50 -8.81 -15.44
CA VAL A 29 3.56 -9.82 -15.30
C VAL A 29 4.52 -9.77 -16.49
N PHE A 30 3.96 -9.66 -17.70
CA PHE A 30 4.74 -9.55 -18.93
C PHE A 30 5.62 -8.30 -18.96
N LEU A 31 5.08 -7.13 -18.58
CA LEU A 31 5.83 -5.87 -18.49
C LEU A 31 6.97 -5.94 -17.46
N THR A 32 6.71 -6.49 -16.27
CA THR A 32 7.73 -6.70 -15.26
C THR A 32 8.82 -7.66 -15.76
N GLY A 33 8.44 -8.77 -16.40
CA GLY A 33 9.38 -9.71 -16.99
C GLY A 33 10.22 -9.11 -18.12
N LEU A 34 9.60 -8.35 -19.03
CA LEU A 34 10.27 -7.63 -20.11
C LEU A 34 11.30 -6.63 -19.57
N PHE A 35 10.95 -5.90 -18.50
CA PHE A 35 11.87 -4.99 -17.82
C PHE A 35 13.11 -5.73 -17.31
N PHE A 36 12.94 -6.83 -16.56
CA PHE A 36 14.07 -7.58 -16.04
C PHE A 36 14.92 -8.21 -17.16
N ILE A 37 14.29 -8.75 -18.21
CA ILE A 37 15.02 -9.29 -19.37
C ILE A 37 15.83 -8.20 -20.05
N PHE A 38 15.24 -7.04 -20.33
CA PHE A 38 15.95 -5.92 -20.95
C PHE A 38 17.08 -5.40 -20.06
N PHE A 39 16.84 -5.30 -18.76
CA PHE A 39 17.82 -4.80 -17.81
C PHE A 39 19.01 -5.76 -17.66
N PHE A 40 18.77 -7.06 -17.46
CA PHE A 40 19.83 -8.06 -17.33
C PHE A 40 20.53 -8.39 -18.66
N LYS A 41 19.93 -8.04 -19.80
CA LYS A 41 20.64 -8.06 -21.08
C LYS A 41 21.62 -6.89 -21.21
N LYS A 42 21.33 -5.77 -20.56
CA LYS A 42 22.14 -4.53 -20.63
C LYS A 42 23.16 -4.41 -19.50
N ASN A 43 22.91 -5.01 -18.35
CA ASN A 43 23.74 -4.93 -17.15
C ASN A 43 24.08 -6.34 -16.66
N ASP A 44 25.21 -6.51 -15.99
CA ASP A 44 25.69 -7.81 -15.54
C ASP A 44 24.87 -8.36 -14.37
N ALA A 45 24.07 -9.40 -14.65
CA ALA A 45 23.25 -10.08 -13.64
C ALA A 45 24.11 -10.71 -12.53
N THR A 46 25.31 -11.18 -12.87
CA THR A 46 26.25 -11.77 -11.92
C THR A 46 26.72 -10.70 -10.94
N GLN A 47 27.01 -9.48 -11.42
CA GLN A 47 27.43 -8.37 -10.57
C GLN A 47 26.35 -7.98 -9.56
N VAL A 48 25.07 -7.97 -9.96
CA VAL A 48 23.93 -7.72 -9.04
C VAL A 48 23.88 -8.78 -7.93
N LEU A 49 24.07 -10.06 -8.28
CA LEU A 49 24.07 -11.15 -7.30
C LEU A 49 25.27 -11.07 -6.35
N CYS A 50 26.48 -10.85 -6.88
CA CYS A 50 27.69 -10.69 -6.05
C CYS A 50 27.54 -9.54 -5.05
N LEU A 51 27.02 -8.38 -5.50
CA LEU A 51 26.78 -7.23 -4.62
C LEU A 51 25.80 -7.55 -3.48
N ILE A 52 24.80 -8.40 -3.73
CA ILE A 52 23.84 -8.84 -2.71
C ILE A 52 24.49 -9.85 -1.75
N GLU A 53 25.32 -10.76 -2.26
CA GLU A 53 26.02 -11.78 -1.45
C GLU A 53 27.06 -11.17 -0.52
N ASP A 54 27.73 -10.11 -0.96
CA ASP A 54 28.75 -9.39 -0.18
C ASP A 54 28.18 -8.52 0.95
N VAL A 55 26.85 -8.37 1.02
CA VAL A 55 26.21 -7.59 2.09
C VAL A 55 26.41 -8.25 3.45
N SER A 56 26.92 -7.48 4.40
CA SER A 56 27.06 -7.88 5.80
C SER A 56 25.74 -8.41 6.38
N ARG A 57 25.74 -9.71 6.74
CA ARG A 57 24.57 -10.41 7.29
C ARG A 57 24.02 -9.77 8.57
N THR A 58 24.88 -9.19 9.40
CA THR A 58 24.46 -8.54 10.66
C THR A 58 23.70 -7.25 10.39
N LYS A 59 24.16 -6.42 9.45
CA LYS A 59 23.46 -5.21 9.01
C LYS A 59 22.14 -5.55 8.32
N LEU A 60 22.14 -6.54 7.43
CA LEU A 60 20.90 -6.98 6.78
C LEU A 60 19.90 -7.53 7.78
N GLY A 61 20.36 -8.29 8.79
CA GLY A 61 19.53 -8.80 9.87
C GLY A 61 18.87 -7.70 10.71
N SER A 62 19.59 -6.64 11.07
CA SER A 62 19.00 -5.52 11.83
C SER A 62 17.97 -4.74 11.02
N ILE A 63 18.21 -4.54 9.72
CA ILE A 63 17.25 -3.90 8.80
C ILE A 63 15.99 -4.78 8.65
N ALA A 64 16.16 -6.10 8.54
CA ALA A 64 15.07 -7.06 8.47
C ALA A 64 14.20 -7.04 9.75
N VAL A 65 14.82 -6.99 10.93
CA VAL A 65 14.12 -6.84 12.22
C VAL A 65 13.33 -5.53 12.25
N LEU A 66 13.93 -4.41 11.83
CA LEU A 66 13.24 -3.12 11.79
C LEU A 66 12.03 -3.15 10.83
N SER A 67 12.17 -3.81 9.67
CA SER A 67 11.06 -3.97 8.73
C SER A 67 9.94 -4.83 9.31
N LEU A 68 10.26 -5.96 9.95
CA LEU A 68 9.29 -6.81 10.62
C LEU A 68 8.61 -6.09 11.78
N PHE A 69 9.35 -5.27 12.54
CA PHE A 69 8.79 -4.44 13.60
C PHE A 69 7.74 -3.46 13.06
N SER A 70 8.05 -2.76 11.96
CA SER A 70 7.09 -1.88 11.29
C SER A 70 5.84 -2.64 10.84
N ALA A 71 6.03 -3.78 10.15
CA ALA A 71 4.93 -4.58 9.59
C ALA A 71 4.05 -5.27 10.64
N ALA A 72 4.65 -5.76 11.74
CA ALA A 72 3.96 -6.53 12.77
C ALA A 72 3.40 -5.67 13.91
N ILE A 73 3.96 -4.47 14.14
CA ILE A 73 3.60 -3.64 15.29
C ILE A 73 3.02 -2.29 14.86
N LEU A 74 3.78 -1.48 14.13
CA LEU A 74 3.35 -0.11 13.82
C LEU A 74 2.15 -0.08 12.89
N VAL A 75 2.21 -0.81 11.76
CA VAL A 75 1.12 -0.87 10.78
C VAL A 75 -0.18 -1.45 11.38
N PRO A 76 -0.16 -2.52 12.19
CA PRO A 76 -1.36 -3.00 12.87
C PRO A 76 -1.88 -2.08 13.96
N LEU A 77 -1.00 -1.37 14.66
CA LEU A 77 -1.39 -0.37 15.65
C LEU A 77 -2.11 0.81 15.00
N GLU A 78 -1.57 1.32 13.89
CA GLU A 78 -2.20 2.37 13.08
C GLU A 78 -3.58 1.93 12.60
N PHE A 79 -3.67 0.74 12.01
CA PHE A 79 -4.93 0.16 11.56
C PHE A 79 -5.96 0.05 12.69
N ARG A 80 -5.55 -0.44 13.86
CA ARG A 80 -6.40 -0.54 15.05
C ARG A 80 -6.89 0.82 15.52
N TRP A 81 -6.03 1.83 15.54
CA TRP A 81 -6.40 3.17 15.98
C TRP A 81 -7.40 3.81 15.02
N ILE A 82 -7.21 3.66 13.71
CA ILE A 82 -8.18 4.14 12.72
C ILE A 82 -9.51 3.40 12.90
N LEU A 83 -9.49 2.06 13.02
CA LEU A 83 -10.72 1.27 13.16
C LEU A 83 -11.50 1.65 14.43
N LYS A 84 -10.81 1.79 15.57
CA LYS A 84 -11.39 2.25 16.84
C LYS A 84 -12.04 3.62 16.70
N ALA A 85 -11.49 4.46 15.84
CA ALA A 85 -11.96 5.82 15.65
C ALA A 85 -13.13 5.91 14.64
N VAL A 86 -13.28 4.91 13.75
CA VAL A 86 -14.48 4.72 12.91
C VAL A 86 -15.64 4.10 13.71
N GLY A 87 -15.35 3.31 14.75
CA GLY A 87 -16.34 2.78 15.69
C GLY A 87 -15.98 1.41 16.29
N PRO A 88 -15.66 0.39 15.48
CA PRO A 88 -15.34 -0.94 15.98
C PRO A 88 -14.00 -0.98 16.73
N SER A 89 -13.95 -1.66 17.86
CA SER A 89 -12.70 -1.92 18.57
C SER A 89 -12.30 -3.39 18.47
N ILE A 90 -11.06 -3.63 18.04
CA ILE A 90 -10.41 -4.94 18.12
C ILE A 90 -9.19 -4.87 19.05
N SER A 91 -8.74 -6.01 19.55
CA SER A 91 -7.50 -6.10 20.30
C SER A 91 -6.29 -5.86 19.38
N PHE A 92 -5.14 -5.52 19.95
CA PHE A 92 -3.92 -5.36 19.17
C PHE A 92 -3.47 -6.69 18.53
N GLY A 93 -3.50 -7.79 19.28
CA GLY A 93 -3.14 -9.12 18.74
C GLY A 93 -4.02 -9.53 17.55
N GLU A 94 -5.31 -9.19 17.58
CA GLU A 94 -6.19 -9.43 16.44
C GLU A 94 -5.88 -8.52 15.25
N ALA A 95 -5.58 -7.23 15.48
CA ALA A 95 -5.14 -6.33 14.42
C ALA A 95 -3.85 -6.85 13.75
N MET A 96 -2.87 -7.28 14.57
CA MET A 96 -1.63 -7.88 14.10
C MET A 96 -1.90 -9.14 13.29
N PHE A 97 -2.71 -10.07 13.81
CA PHE A 97 -3.10 -11.30 13.12
C PHE A 97 -3.72 -11.02 11.75
N ILE A 98 -4.71 -10.14 11.68
CA ILE A 98 -5.42 -9.81 10.43
C ILE A 98 -4.47 -9.15 9.42
N ARG A 99 -3.63 -8.20 9.86
CA ARG A 99 -2.75 -7.44 8.98
C ARG A 99 -1.59 -8.29 8.45
N MET A 100 -1.00 -9.13 9.30
CA MET A 100 0.04 -10.07 8.91
C MET A 100 -0.51 -11.15 7.99
N ALA A 101 -1.66 -11.75 8.31
CA ALA A 101 -2.28 -12.75 7.43
C ALA A 101 -2.66 -12.18 6.05
N ALA A 102 -3.05 -10.90 5.99
CA ALA A 102 -3.36 -10.24 4.73
C ALA A 102 -2.12 -9.84 3.92
N ALA A 103 -0.92 -9.79 4.50
CA ALA A 103 0.31 -9.36 3.81
C ALA A 103 0.61 -10.19 2.55
N PRO A 104 0.67 -11.53 2.58
CA PRO A 104 0.87 -12.33 1.37
C PRO A 104 -0.25 -12.15 0.32
N LEU A 105 -1.49 -11.90 0.76
CA LEU A 105 -2.63 -11.67 -0.15
C LEU A 105 -2.49 -10.34 -0.93
N LYS A 106 -1.93 -9.29 -0.31
CA LYS A 106 -1.68 -8.01 -1.01
C LYS A 106 -0.70 -8.15 -2.17
N GLY A 107 0.17 -9.14 -2.06
CA GLY A 107 1.17 -9.47 -3.05
C GLY A 107 0.63 -10.16 -4.30
N VAL A 108 -0.24 -11.14 -4.06
CA VAL A 108 -0.82 -11.97 -5.12
C VAL A 108 -1.90 -11.22 -5.90
N PHE A 109 -2.72 -10.42 -5.21
CA PHE A 109 -3.87 -9.78 -5.83
C PHE A 109 -3.57 -8.34 -6.29
N PRO A 110 -3.92 -7.97 -7.54
CA PRO A 110 -3.75 -6.61 -8.03
C PRO A 110 -4.62 -5.61 -7.24
N LEU A 111 -4.31 -4.31 -7.37
CA LEU A 111 -5.09 -3.19 -6.79
C LEU A 111 -5.16 -3.20 -5.25
N LYS A 112 -4.15 -3.77 -4.56
CA LYS A 112 -4.17 -3.97 -3.09
C LYS A 112 -5.43 -4.73 -2.63
N ALA A 113 -6.01 -5.58 -3.48
CA ALA A 113 -7.25 -6.28 -3.17
C ALA A 113 -7.14 -7.25 -1.98
N GLY A 114 -5.92 -7.56 -1.54
CA GLY A 114 -5.62 -8.16 -0.22
C GLY A 114 -6.34 -7.45 0.95
N GLU A 115 -6.52 -6.12 0.86
CA GLU A 115 -7.24 -5.31 1.85
C GLU A 115 -8.75 -5.64 1.91
N PHE A 116 -9.36 -6.19 0.84
CA PHE A 116 -10.76 -6.63 0.89
C PHE A 116 -10.95 -7.88 1.74
N PHE A 117 -9.95 -8.74 1.85
CA PHE A 117 -10.02 -9.91 2.73
C PHE A 117 -10.08 -9.47 4.21
N VAL A 118 -9.41 -8.37 4.56
CA VAL A 118 -9.52 -7.75 5.89
C VAL A 118 -10.97 -7.32 6.17
N CYS A 119 -11.64 -6.70 5.20
CA CYS A 119 -13.06 -6.36 5.30
C CYS A 119 -13.96 -7.60 5.45
N GLY A 120 -13.69 -8.66 4.68
CA GLY A 120 -14.41 -9.93 4.79
C GLY A 120 -14.30 -10.53 6.18
N TYR A 121 -13.07 -10.57 6.73
CA TYR A 121 -12.82 -11.10 8.07
C TYR A 121 -13.57 -10.30 9.13
N LEU A 122 -13.46 -8.97 9.11
CA LEU A 122 -14.14 -8.11 10.08
C LEU A 122 -15.68 -8.24 9.99
N LYS A 123 -16.22 -8.38 8.78
CA LYS A 123 -17.65 -8.60 8.58
C LYS A 123 -18.11 -9.93 9.19
N TRP A 124 -17.43 -11.02 8.88
CA TRP A 124 -17.92 -12.35 9.21
C TRP A 124 -17.56 -12.80 10.62
N LYS A 125 -16.40 -12.38 11.15
CA LYS A 125 -15.95 -12.78 12.48
C LYS A 125 -16.35 -11.81 13.58
N ARG A 126 -16.46 -10.52 13.25
CA ARG A 126 -16.73 -9.45 14.22
C ARG A 126 -18.03 -8.69 13.96
N SER A 127 -18.83 -9.13 12.98
CA SER A 127 -20.09 -8.46 12.58
C SER A 127 -19.92 -6.98 12.28
N VAL A 128 -18.70 -6.56 11.89
CA VAL A 128 -18.41 -5.16 11.56
C VAL A 128 -19.03 -4.85 10.20
N PRO A 129 -19.81 -3.77 10.06
CA PRO A 129 -20.32 -3.35 8.77
C PRO A 129 -19.19 -3.16 7.75
N VAL A 130 -19.34 -3.75 6.56
CA VAL A 130 -18.35 -3.63 5.46
C VAL A 130 -18.03 -2.17 5.16
N THR A 131 -19.00 -1.29 5.30
CA THR A 131 -18.85 0.16 5.11
C THR A 131 -17.81 0.76 6.06
N GLN A 132 -17.82 0.37 7.33
CA GLN A 132 -16.87 0.85 8.33
C GLN A 132 -15.47 0.29 8.08
N SER A 133 -15.35 -1.00 7.76
CA SER A 133 -14.06 -1.60 7.41
C SER A 133 -13.42 -0.93 6.18
N LEU A 134 -14.22 -0.65 5.14
CA LEU A 134 -13.75 0.06 3.96
C LEU A 134 -13.32 1.49 4.28
N GLN A 135 -14.06 2.20 5.15
CA GLN A 135 -13.69 3.55 5.60
C GLN A 135 -12.32 3.54 6.28
N THR A 136 -12.05 2.57 7.16
CA THR A 136 -10.75 2.42 7.83
C THR A 136 -9.61 2.28 6.82
N ILE A 137 -9.78 1.44 5.80
CA ILE A 137 -8.76 1.22 4.77
C ILE A 137 -8.55 2.48 3.93
N MET A 138 -9.64 3.14 3.53
CA MET A 138 -9.56 4.39 2.77
C MET A 138 -8.87 5.50 3.57
N ILE A 139 -9.15 5.63 4.87
CA ILE A 139 -8.48 6.60 5.75
C ILE A 139 -6.99 6.30 5.82
N SER A 140 -6.59 5.04 6.03
CA SER A 140 -5.18 4.64 6.07
C SER A 140 -4.46 4.97 4.76
N MET A 141 -5.06 4.64 3.60
CA MET A 141 -4.47 4.95 2.29
C MET A 141 -4.34 6.46 2.04
N PHE A 142 -5.36 7.25 2.42
CA PHE A 142 -5.33 8.69 2.29
C PHE A 142 -4.28 9.31 3.22
N LEU A 143 -4.20 8.84 4.46
CA LEU A 143 -3.24 9.32 5.44
C LEU A 143 -1.80 9.03 4.99
N ALA A 144 -1.52 7.81 4.53
CA ALA A 144 -0.22 7.44 3.99
C ALA A 144 0.17 8.34 2.80
N ALA A 145 -0.77 8.58 1.86
CA ALA A 145 -0.53 9.49 0.74
C ALA A 145 -0.20 10.92 1.20
N VAL A 146 -0.96 11.47 2.16
CA VAL A 146 -0.71 12.80 2.72
C VAL A 146 0.65 12.86 3.42
N VAL A 147 1.00 11.85 4.21
CA VAL A 147 2.27 11.77 4.91
C VAL A 147 3.44 11.69 3.94
N LEU A 148 3.39 10.81 2.95
CA LEU A 148 4.42 10.72 1.90
C LEU A 148 4.65 12.08 1.25
N LEU A 149 3.57 12.78 0.88
CA LEU A 149 3.66 14.11 0.30
C LEU A 149 4.30 15.14 1.23
N MET A 150 3.96 15.15 2.51
CA MET A 150 4.59 16.04 3.50
C MET A 150 6.10 15.77 3.62
N ILE A 151 6.51 14.49 3.62
CA ILE A 151 7.93 14.12 3.71
C ILE A 151 8.65 14.52 2.41
N ILE A 152 8.04 14.31 1.23
CA ILE A 152 8.59 14.76 -0.06
C ILE A 152 8.87 16.26 -0.05
N LEU A 153 7.89 17.08 0.34
CA LEU A 153 8.05 18.53 0.42
C LEU A 153 9.17 18.92 1.37
N THR A 154 9.23 18.29 2.54
CA THR A 154 10.28 18.51 3.54
C THR A 154 11.66 18.18 2.96
N GLY A 155 11.81 17.04 2.27
CA GLY A 155 13.05 16.66 1.61
C GLY A 155 13.46 17.60 0.47
N LEU A 156 12.50 18.11 -0.32
CA LEU A 156 12.77 19.09 -1.37
C LEU A 156 13.26 20.44 -0.81
N MET A 157 12.70 20.87 0.32
CA MET A 157 13.16 22.08 1.04
C MET A 157 14.62 21.93 1.49
N PHE A 158 15.01 20.78 2.03
CA PHE A 158 16.39 20.53 2.45
C PHE A 158 17.40 20.42 1.30
N ASN A 159 16.96 20.04 0.10
CA ASN A 159 17.84 20.02 -1.09
C ASN A 159 17.95 21.38 -1.80
N GLY A 160 17.38 22.45 -1.24
CA GLY A 160 17.44 23.80 -1.83
C GLY A 160 16.74 23.92 -3.19
N ASN A 161 15.86 22.97 -3.53
CA ASN A 161 15.25 22.92 -4.85
C ASN A 161 14.01 23.82 -4.90
N ALA A 162 14.01 24.84 -5.75
CA ALA A 162 12.85 25.71 -6.01
C ALA A 162 11.59 24.94 -6.48
N ALA A 163 11.77 23.67 -6.91
CA ALA A 163 10.68 22.73 -7.15
C ALA A 163 9.84 22.42 -5.89
N ALA A 164 10.35 22.64 -4.67
CA ALA A 164 9.59 22.47 -3.43
C ALA A 164 8.36 23.38 -3.39
N LEU A 165 8.51 24.65 -3.79
CA LEU A 165 7.40 25.61 -3.84
C LEU A 165 6.37 25.22 -4.92
N LYS A 166 6.87 24.81 -6.11
CA LYS A 166 6.02 24.35 -7.22
C LYS A 166 5.28 23.07 -6.86
N GLY A 167 5.95 22.12 -6.19
CA GLY A 167 5.37 20.88 -5.70
C GLY A 167 4.30 21.13 -4.64
N ALA A 168 4.57 22.01 -3.66
CA ALA A 168 3.58 22.40 -2.66
C ALA A 168 2.34 23.06 -3.29
N ALA A 169 2.55 23.89 -4.32
CA ALA A 169 1.45 24.49 -5.08
C ALA A 169 0.63 23.44 -5.84
N VAL A 170 1.26 22.50 -6.55
CA VAL A 170 0.57 21.40 -7.25
C VAL A 170 -0.24 20.54 -6.28
N LEU A 171 0.30 20.23 -5.11
CA LEU A 171 -0.41 19.44 -4.10
C LEU A 171 -1.60 20.19 -3.49
N THR A 172 -1.45 21.48 -3.26
CA THR A 172 -2.55 22.35 -2.80
C THR A 172 -3.66 22.42 -3.85
N VAL A 173 -3.30 22.52 -5.13
CA VAL A 173 -4.25 22.49 -6.25
C VAL A 173 -4.91 21.11 -6.39
N MET A 174 -4.17 20.01 -6.28
CA MET A 174 -4.72 18.65 -6.31
C MET A 174 -5.66 18.37 -5.14
N ALA A 175 -5.29 18.77 -3.92
CA ALA A 175 -6.15 18.66 -2.75
C ALA A 175 -7.41 19.54 -2.89
N GLY A 176 -7.25 20.78 -3.37
CA GLY A 176 -8.36 21.70 -3.63
C GLY A 176 -9.33 21.18 -4.67
N THR A 177 -8.82 20.71 -5.81
CA THR A 177 -9.61 20.10 -6.89
C THR A 177 -10.32 18.82 -6.45
N LEU A 178 -9.68 17.96 -5.65
CA LEU A 178 -10.34 16.78 -5.08
C LEU A 178 -11.50 17.15 -4.15
N VAL A 179 -11.32 18.15 -3.29
CA VAL A 179 -12.38 18.66 -2.40
C VAL A 179 -13.53 19.27 -3.20
N LEU A 180 -13.22 20.05 -4.24
CA LEU A 180 -14.21 20.64 -5.13
C LEU A 180 -14.96 19.59 -5.94
N ALA A 181 -14.26 18.59 -6.48
CA ALA A 181 -14.87 17.47 -7.20
C ALA A 181 -15.83 16.67 -6.31
N VAL A 182 -15.44 16.39 -5.06
CA VAL A 182 -16.33 15.71 -4.08
C VAL A 182 -17.56 16.57 -3.76
N ARG A 183 -17.40 17.90 -3.63
CA ARG A 183 -18.53 18.82 -3.42
C ARG A 183 -19.47 18.88 -4.63
N PHE A 184 -18.91 19.03 -5.84
CA PHE A 184 -19.66 19.10 -7.08
C PHE A 184 -20.45 17.81 -7.34
N LEU A 185 -19.80 16.65 -7.19
CA LEU A 185 -20.45 15.35 -7.31
C LEU A 185 -21.53 15.12 -6.25
N LYS A 186 -21.44 15.76 -5.07
CA LYS A 186 -22.49 15.69 -4.05
C LYS A 186 -23.71 16.55 -4.40
N GLN A 187 -23.48 17.69 -5.04
CA GLN A 187 -24.54 18.61 -5.43
C GLN A 187 -25.29 18.13 -6.69
N HIS A 188 -24.60 17.48 -7.63
CA HIS A 188 -25.16 17.08 -8.92
C HIS A 188 -25.28 15.55 -9.13
N GLY A 189 -24.78 14.74 -8.18
CA GLY A 189 -24.78 13.28 -8.29
C GLY A 189 -26.15 12.67 -7.98
N THR A 190 -26.90 12.34 -9.04
CA THR A 190 -28.25 11.76 -8.96
C THR A 190 -28.29 10.24 -8.73
N ASN A 191 -27.15 9.54 -8.77
CA ASN A 191 -27.09 8.08 -8.64
C ASN A 191 -26.84 7.64 -7.18
N ASN A 192 -27.71 6.76 -6.64
CA ASN A 192 -27.61 6.21 -5.28
C ASN A 192 -26.24 5.58 -4.96
N ARG A 193 -25.54 5.01 -5.95
CA ARG A 193 -24.19 4.44 -5.76
C ARG A 193 -23.12 5.53 -5.57
N VAL A 194 -23.25 6.66 -6.27
CA VAL A 194 -22.35 7.82 -6.16
C VAL A 194 -22.62 8.54 -4.83
N ARG A 195 -23.89 8.74 -4.47
CA ARG A 195 -24.28 9.32 -3.18
C ARG A 195 -23.75 8.50 -2.00
N GLY A 196 -23.89 7.17 -2.05
CA GLY A 196 -23.33 6.28 -1.02
C GLY A 196 -21.80 6.32 -0.92
N PHE A 197 -21.07 6.57 -2.02
CA PHE A 197 -19.62 6.79 -2.00
C PHE A 197 -19.24 8.16 -1.42
N LEU A 198 -19.98 9.21 -1.78
CA LEU A 198 -19.77 10.57 -1.28
C LEU A 198 -20.11 10.70 0.21
N GLU A 199 -21.15 10.03 0.69
CA GLU A 199 -21.46 9.94 2.12
C GLU A 199 -20.31 9.30 2.89
N ARG A 200 -19.62 8.30 2.31
CA ARG A 200 -18.41 7.71 2.91
C ARG A 200 -17.23 8.69 2.94
N LEU A 201 -16.98 9.42 1.85
CA LEU A 201 -15.93 10.45 1.82
C LEU A 201 -16.22 11.59 2.81
N THR A 202 -17.48 12.00 2.94
CA THR A 202 -17.86 13.01 3.94
C THR A 202 -17.81 12.47 5.38
N ALA A 203 -18.01 11.16 5.59
CA ALA A 203 -17.76 10.53 6.89
C ALA A 203 -16.27 10.59 7.25
N VAL A 204 -15.36 10.36 6.28
CA VAL A 204 -13.92 10.57 6.45
C VAL A 204 -13.62 12.05 6.80
N ALA A 205 -14.18 13.01 6.06
CA ALA A 205 -13.97 14.43 6.37
C ALA A 205 -14.53 14.85 7.74
N ARG A 206 -15.68 14.29 8.17
CA ARG A 206 -16.24 14.51 9.51
C ARG A 206 -15.36 13.90 10.60
N PHE A 207 -14.86 12.69 10.37
CA PHE A 207 -13.89 12.04 11.24
C PHE A 207 -12.69 12.94 11.51
N PHE A 208 -12.11 13.52 10.45
CA PHE A 208 -10.99 14.46 10.56
C PHE A 208 -11.31 15.72 11.38
N ARG A 209 -12.59 16.11 11.48
CA ARG A 209 -13.02 17.33 12.18
C ARG A 209 -13.34 17.10 13.65
N SER A 210 -13.91 15.95 14.02
CA SER A 210 -14.43 15.71 15.39
C SER A 210 -13.38 15.20 16.39
N GLU A 211 -12.28 14.59 15.93
CA GLU A 211 -11.39 13.79 16.79
C GLU A 211 -9.91 14.23 16.72
N LYS A 212 -9.67 15.55 16.72
CA LYS A 212 -8.36 16.18 16.45
C LYS A 212 -7.17 15.53 17.19
N ARG A 213 -7.30 15.27 18.50
CA ARG A 213 -6.22 14.66 19.30
C ARG A 213 -5.92 13.21 18.90
N LYS A 214 -6.94 12.42 18.54
CA LYS A 214 -6.77 11.04 18.09
C LYS A 214 -6.11 11.02 16.71
N ILE A 215 -6.55 11.90 15.81
CA ILE A 215 -5.96 12.04 14.47
C ILE A 215 -4.50 12.43 14.55
N LEU A 216 -4.12 13.37 15.41
CA LEU A 216 -2.73 13.78 15.53
C LEU A 216 -1.82 12.61 15.96
N LYS A 217 -2.31 11.74 16.85
CA LYS A 217 -1.60 10.51 17.23
C LYS A 217 -1.47 9.53 16.06
N ILE A 218 -2.54 9.33 15.29
CA ILE A 218 -2.53 8.45 14.11
C ILE A 218 -1.59 9.02 13.03
N LEU A 219 -1.63 10.33 12.80
CA LEU A 219 -0.75 11.03 11.87
C LEU A 219 0.71 10.91 12.28
N GLY A 220 1.03 11.10 13.56
CA GLY A 220 2.39 10.90 14.07
C GLY A 220 2.90 9.48 13.88
N LEU A 221 2.03 8.48 14.08
CA LEU A 221 2.37 7.08 13.81
C LEU A 221 2.56 6.80 12.31
N ALA A 222 1.73 7.36 11.45
CA ALA A 222 1.88 7.24 10.00
C ALA A 222 3.19 7.91 9.51
N ILE A 223 3.54 9.09 10.03
CA ILE A 223 4.84 9.73 9.76
C ILE A 223 5.99 8.83 10.20
N LEU A 224 5.89 8.21 11.38
CA LEU A 224 6.92 7.30 11.87
C LEU A 224 7.08 6.07 10.97
N ILE A 225 5.99 5.47 10.51
CA ILE A 225 6.01 4.32 9.59
C ILE A 225 6.75 4.70 8.30
N GLU A 226 6.37 5.81 7.66
CA GLU A 226 6.98 6.24 6.40
C GLU A 226 8.46 6.66 6.59
N LEU A 227 8.83 7.30 7.71
CA LEU A 227 10.23 7.59 8.03
C LEU A 227 11.07 6.32 8.26
N ILE A 228 10.50 5.29 8.88
CA ILE A 228 11.17 3.99 9.02
C ILE A 228 11.45 3.39 7.64
N GLU A 229 10.54 3.51 6.68
CA GLU A 229 10.80 3.06 5.31
C GLU A 229 11.97 3.81 4.65
N VAL A 230 12.07 5.13 4.87
CA VAL A 230 13.23 5.93 4.42
C VAL A 230 14.51 5.45 5.08
N ILE A 231 14.50 5.20 6.39
CA ILE A 231 15.65 4.71 7.15
C ILE A 231 16.09 3.32 6.66
N ILE A 232 15.14 2.41 6.42
CA ILE A 232 15.41 1.07 5.87
C ILE A 232 16.11 1.20 4.51
N PHE A 233 15.54 1.98 3.58
CA PHE A 233 16.14 2.17 2.26
C PHE A 233 17.54 2.78 2.36
N PHE A 234 17.70 3.85 3.15
CA PHE A 234 19.00 4.50 3.33
C PHE A 234 20.05 3.56 3.92
N SER A 235 19.66 2.72 4.88
CA SER A 235 20.53 1.73 5.49
C SER A 235 20.95 0.66 4.48
N LEU A 236 20.04 0.17 3.64
CA LEU A 236 20.35 -0.76 2.56
C LEU A 236 21.32 -0.16 1.54
N ALA A 237 21.10 1.09 1.12
CA ALA A 237 22.01 1.80 0.23
C ALA A 237 23.43 1.86 0.81
N ARG A 238 23.55 2.18 2.11
CA ARG A 238 24.84 2.19 2.82
C ARG A 238 25.48 0.81 2.92
N THR A 239 24.70 -0.27 3.03
CA THR A 239 25.26 -1.64 3.01
C THR A 239 25.87 -2.02 1.66
N LEU A 240 25.40 -1.42 0.58
CA LEU A 240 25.90 -1.61 -0.78
C LEU A 240 26.94 -0.55 -1.19
N ALA A 241 27.48 0.20 -0.21
CA ALA A 241 28.42 1.30 -0.43
C ALA A 241 27.91 2.40 -1.41
N ILE A 242 26.59 2.56 -1.52
CA ILE A 242 25.96 3.61 -2.32
C ILE A 242 25.94 4.90 -1.51
N ASP A 243 26.66 5.93 -1.97
CA ASP A 243 26.69 7.22 -1.28
C ASP A 243 25.53 8.13 -1.74
N ILE A 244 24.55 8.25 -0.86
CA ILE A 244 23.38 9.08 -1.06
C ILE A 244 23.33 10.10 0.08
N PRO A 245 23.19 11.40 -0.21
CA PRO A 245 22.87 12.39 0.81
C PRO A 245 21.52 12.06 1.45
N PHE A 246 21.43 12.09 2.79
CA PHE A 246 20.18 11.76 3.48
C PHE A 246 19.01 12.67 3.04
N ALA A 247 19.28 13.95 2.77
CA ALA A 247 18.30 14.88 2.21
C ALA A 247 17.71 14.39 0.87
N LYS A 248 18.52 13.77 0.00
CA LYS A 248 18.06 13.18 -1.26
C LYS A 248 17.15 11.97 -0.98
N ALA A 249 17.54 11.10 -0.06
CA ALA A 249 16.71 9.97 0.35
C ALA A 249 15.35 10.41 0.92
N LEU A 250 15.32 11.52 1.68
CA LEU A 250 14.12 12.04 2.31
C LEU A 250 13.03 12.48 1.31
N PHE A 251 13.37 12.90 0.09
CA PHE A 251 12.35 13.14 -0.95
C PHE A 251 12.20 11.97 -1.91
N ALA A 252 13.31 11.35 -2.32
CA ALA A 252 13.30 10.34 -3.37
C ALA A 252 12.63 9.05 -2.91
N VAL A 253 12.90 8.58 -1.69
CA VAL A 253 12.30 7.32 -1.19
C VAL A 253 10.79 7.45 -1.03
N PRO A 254 10.24 8.49 -0.38
CA PRO A 254 8.79 8.68 -0.34
C PRO A 254 8.16 8.86 -1.73
N ALA A 255 8.85 9.53 -2.67
CA ALA A 255 8.37 9.63 -4.05
C ALA A 255 8.32 8.27 -4.75
N ILE A 256 9.35 7.43 -4.56
CA ILE A 256 9.38 6.05 -5.04
C ILE A 256 8.21 5.26 -4.43
N MET A 257 7.97 5.35 -3.12
CA MET A 257 6.84 4.65 -2.47
C MET A 257 5.49 5.14 -2.97
N PHE A 258 5.35 6.45 -3.21
CA PHE A 258 4.14 7.01 -3.78
C PHE A 258 3.86 6.46 -5.19
N ILE A 259 4.86 6.42 -6.07
CA ILE A 259 4.75 5.86 -7.43
C ILE A 259 4.46 4.35 -7.36
N THR A 260 5.14 3.63 -6.46
CA THR A 260 5.03 2.19 -6.29
C THR A 260 3.66 1.77 -5.74
N ASN A 261 3.02 2.65 -4.97
CA ASN A 261 1.66 2.45 -4.47
C ASN A 261 0.58 2.58 -5.56
N LEU A 262 0.92 3.08 -6.76
CA LEU A 262 0.02 3.11 -7.89
C LEU A 262 -0.18 1.68 -8.44
N PRO A 263 -1.41 1.29 -8.78
CA PRO A 263 -1.74 -0.09 -9.12
C PRO A 263 -1.37 -0.45 -10.56
N PHE A 264 -0.13 -0.14 -10.97
CA PHE A 264 0.40 -0.45 -12.30
C PHE A 264 1.12 -1.80 -12.33
N THR A 265 1.74 -2.19 -11.21
CA THR A 265 2.56 -3.42 -11.09
C THR A 265 2.18 -4.32 -9.90
N LEU A 266 2.51 -5.61 -10.01
CA LEU A 266 2.35 -6.58 -8.91
C LEU A 266 3.46 -6.34 -7.87
N PHE A 267 3.11 -6.21 -6.59
CA PHE A 267 4.03 -5.81 -5.50
C PHE A 267 4.79 -4.50 -5.69
N GLY A 268 4.51 -3.74 -6.76
CA GLY A 268 5.37 -2.64 -7.17
C GLY A 268 6.66 -3.08 -7.87
N LEU A 269 6.86 -4.38 -8.12
CA LEU A 269 8.07 -4.94 -8.71
C LEU A 269 8.26 -4.44 -10.15
N GLY A 270 9.48 -4.03 -10.46
CA GLY A 270 9.86 -3.35 -11.69
C GLY A 270 9.66 -1.83 -11.57
N THR A 271 8.50 -1.35 -11.11
CA THR A 271 8.26 0.09 -10.93
C THR A 271 9.15 0.68 -9.86
N ARG A 272 9.30 -0.03 -8.73
CA ARG A 272 10.15 0.41 -7.61
C ARG A 272 11.60 0.48 -8.04
N GLU A 273 12.10 -0.58 -8.67
CA GLU A 273 13.49 -0.68 -9.14
C GLU A 273 13.80 0.38 -10.21
N LEU A 274 12.89 0.60 -11.15
CA LEU A 274 13.00 1.69 -12.13
C LEU A 274 13.02 3.08 -11.46
N ALA A 275 12.16 3.30 -10.47
CA ALA A 275 12.12 4.56 -9.76
C ALA A 275 13.41 4.77 -8.93
N VAL A 276 13.97 3.73 -8.32
CA VAL A 276 15.29 3.78 -7.66
C VAL A 276 16.38 4.19 -8.65
N LEU A 277 16.44 3.53 -9.81
CA LEU A 277 17.40 3.86 -10.88
C LEU A 277 17.24 5.31 -11.34
N TYR A 278 16.00 5.78 -11.51
CA TYR A 278 15.71 7.15 -11.95
C TYR A 278 16.12 8.19 -10.91
N PHE A 279 15.68 8.05 -9.65
CA PHE A 279 15.93 9.06 -8.64
C PHE A 279 17.38 9.11 -8.19
N PHE A 280 18.07 7.97 -8.19
CA PHE A 280 19.46 7.85 -7.73
C PHE A 280 20.47 7.66 -8.86
N SER A 281 20.08 7.91 -10.11
CA SER A 281 21.01 7.93 -11.24
C SER A 281 22.18 8.87 -10.94
N GLY A 282 23.40 8.40 -11.15
CA GLY A 282 24.63 9.15 -10.87
C GLY A 282 25.15 9.05 -9.43
N ASN A 283 24.44 8.39 -8.50
CA ASN A 283 24.96 8.10 -7.16
C ASN A 283 25.76 6.79 -7.07
N ALA A 284 25.46 5.82 -7.93
CA ALA A 284 26.20 4.55 -8.04
C ALA A 284 25.94 3.91 -9.41
N SER A 285 26.57 2.76 -9.65
CA SER A 285 26.29 1.96 -10.85
C SER A 285 24.85 1.45 -10.87
N ASN A 286 24.33 1.14 -12.05
CA ASN A 286 22.95 0.65 -12.20
C ASN A 286 22.76 -0.69 -11.47
N GLU A 287 23.79 -1.53 -11.41
CA GLU A 287 23.81 -2.82 -10.72
C GLU A 287 23.66 -2.63 -9.21
N ALA A 288 24.38 -1.68 -8.62
CA ALA A 288 24.27 -1.37 -7.19
C ALA A 288 22.89 -0.78 -6.85
N LEU A 289 22.39 0.15 -7.66
CA LEU A 289 21.05 0.73 -7.47
C LEU A 289 19.94 -0.31 -7.62
N LEU A 290 20.05 -1.22 -8.61
CA LEU A 290 19.11 -2.32 -8.76
C LEU A 290 19.17 -3.27 -7.56
N SER A 291 20.38 -3.64 -7.12
CA SER A 291 20.60 -4.49 -5.93
C SER A 291 19.92 -3.88 -4.70
N CYS A 292 20.03 -2.56 -4.52
CA CYS A 292 19.37 -1.85 -3.43
C CYS A 292 17.84 -1.91 -3.54
N GLY A 293 17.28 -1.72 -4.74
CA GLY A 293 15.85 -1.84 -4.99
C GLY A 293 15.32 -3.25 -4.71
N LEU A 294 16.04 -4.28 -5.16
CA LEU A 294 15.70 -5.68 -4.95
C LEU A 294 15.78 -6.08 -3.46
N LEU A 295 16.83 -5.68 -2.75
CA LEU A 295 16.95 -5.90 -1.31
C LEU A 295 15.83 -5.21 -0.54
N TYR A 296 15.45 -4.00 -0.93
CA TYR A 296 14.32 -3.31 -0.32
C TYR A 296 13.01 -4.05 -0.57
N SER A 297 12.77 -4.53 -1.80
CA SER A 297 11.63 -5.38 -2.15
C SER A 297 11.59 -6.67 -1.31
N LEU A 298 12.73 -7.32 -1.13
CA LEU A 298 12.89 -8.52 -0.30
C LEU A 298 12.54 -8.23 1.16
N VAL A 299 13.15 -7.20 1.75
CA VAL A 299 13.04 -6.91 3.18
C VAL A 299 11.69 -6.31 3.54
N CYS A 300 11.17 -5.35 2.77
CA CYS A 300 9.96 -4.62 3.15
C CYS A 300 8.64 -5.28 2.69
N TYR A 301 8.69 -6.16 1.69
CA TYR A 301 7.47 -6.76 1.12
C TYR A 301 7.48 -8.27 1.21
N LEU A 302 8.54 -8.92 0.71
CA LEU A 302 8.57 -10.39 0.66
C LEU A 302 8.71 -11.00 2.06
N LEU A 303 9.60 -10.47 2.90
CA LEU A 303 9.82 -10.97 4.25
C LEU A 303 8.56 -10.85 5.14
N PRO A 304 7.86 -9.69 5.23
CA PRO A 304 6.56 -9.62 5.91
C PRO A 304 5.49 -10.52 5.31
N ALA A 305 5.48 -10.71 3.99
CA ALA A 305 4.55 -11.63 3.33
C ALA A 305 4.81 -13.09 3.75
N ILE A 306 6.07 -13.52 3.82
CA ILE A 306 6.48 -14.83 4.30
C ILE A 306 6.09 -15.01 5.77
N ALA A 307 6.39 -14.03 6.63
CA ALA A 307 5.97 -14.07 8.03
C ALA A 307 4.43 -14.14 8.17
N GLY A 308 3.70 -13.50 7.25
CA GLY A 308 2.25 -13.55 7.14
C GLY A 308 1.67 -14.89 6.67
N LEU A 309 2.47 -15.78 6.09
CA LEU A 309 2.01 -17.14 5.72
C LEU A 309 1.66 -17.98 6.95
N LEU A 310 2.29 -17.73 8.11
CA LEU A 310 2.02 -18.45 9.34
C LEU A 310 0.57 -18.27 9.84
N PRO A 311 0.03 -17.04 9.98
CA PRO A 311 -1.38 -16.84 10.35
C PRO A 311 -2.37 -17.05 9.20
N LEU A 312 -1.92 -17.13 7.94
CA LEU A 312 -2.79 -17.17 6.77
C LEU A 312 -3.80 -18.34 6.76
N PRO A 313 -3.43 -19.62 7.05
CA PRO A 313 -4.39 -20.72 7.05
C PRO A 313 -5.55 -20.52 8.02
N PHE A 314 -5.26 -20.01 9.22
CA PHE A 314 -6.27 -19.70 10.23
C PHE A 314 -7.18 -18.56 9.79
N PHE A 315 -6.60 -17.54 9.13
CA PHE A 315 -7.34 -16.43 8.58
C PHE A 315 -8.28 -16.86 7.44
N LEU A 316 -7.79 -17.69 6.51
CA LEU A 316 -8.60 -18.25 5.44
C LEU A 316 -9.69 -19.18 5.98
N LYS A 317 -9.38 -20.02 6.98
CA LYS A 317 -10.38 -20.87 7.65
C LYS A 317 -11.47 -20.03 8.29
N ALA A 318 -11.13 -18.92 8.95
CA ALA A 318 -12.10 -18.01 9.54
C ALA A 318 -12.98 -17.29 8.49
N LEU A 319 -12.44 -17.02 7.29
CA LEU A 319 -13.21 -16.49 6.15
C LEU A 319 -14.13 -17.57 5.55
N MET A 320 -13.67 -18.82 5.48
CA MET A 320 -14.38 -19.96 4.89
C MET A 320 -15.41 -20.60 5.82
N SER A 321 -15.24 -20.50 7.15
CA SER A 321 -16.17 -21.01 8.17
C SER A 321 -17.46 -20.18 8.25
N ARG A 322 -17.92 -19.68 7.11
CA ARG A 322 -19.17 -18.98 6.91
C ARG A 322 -20.27 -19.87 7.44
N ASN A 323 -20.80 -19.56 8.62
CA ASN A 323 -22.03 -20.18 9.08
C ASN A 323 -23.14 -19.67 8.13
N PRO A 324 -23.77 -20.53 7.32
CA PRO A 324 -24.86 -20.10 6.43
C PRO A 324 -26.10 -19.62 7.20
N GLU A 325 -26.16 -19.85 8.50
CA GLU A 325 -27.36 -19.70 9.34
C GLU A 325 -27.49 -18.35 10.06
N GLY A 326 -26.72 -17.32 9.68
CA GLY A 326 -26.92 -15.94 10.17
C GLY A 326 -27.96 -15.13 9.39
N GLY A 327 -28.66 -15.76 8.45
CA GLY A 327 -29.75 -15.20 7.66
C GLY A 327 -31.09 -15.89 7.95
N GLY A 328 -31.30 -16.33 9.20
CA GLY A 328 -32.60 -16.75 9.69
C GLY A 328 -33.37 -15.53 10.20
N LEU A 329 -34.58 -15.35 9.66
CA LEU A 329 -35.63 -14.46 10.16
C LEU A 329 -35.63 -14.34 11.69
N ARG A 330 -35.54 -13.11 12.19
CA ARG A 330 -36.38 -12.52 13.24
C ARG A 330 -36.13 -11.01 13.31
#